data_AF-A0A534BL15-F1
#
_entry.id   AF-A0A534BL15-F1
#
_cell.length_a   1.000
_cell.length_b   1.000
_cell.length_c   1.000
_cell.angle_alpha   90.00
_cell.angle_beta   90.00
_cell.angle_gamma   90.00
#
_symmetry.space_group_name_H-M   'P 1'
#
loop_
_entity.id
_entity.type
_entity.pdbx_description
1 polymer ?
#
loop_
_entity_poly.entity_id
_entity_poly.type
_entity_poly.pdbx_seq_one_letter_code
_entity_poly.pdbx_strand_id
1 'polypeptide(L)' 'MRNERKVGRNEPCPCGSGKKYKHCHGQLSNFG' A
#
# COMPACT_ATOMS: atom_id res chain seq x y z
N MET A 1 11.40 14.85 -13.15
CA MET A 1 10.07 14.39 -12.68
C MET A 1 10.28 13.28 -11.66
N ARG A 2 9.95 13.51 -10.38
CA ARG A 2 10.06 12.49 -9.33
C ARG A 2 9.00 11.42 -9.60
N ASN A 3 9.39 10.37 -10.32
CA ASN A 3 8.59 9.15 -10.45
C ASN A 3 8.77 8.36 -9.15
N GLU A 4 8.14 8.86 -8.09
CA GLU A 4 7.85 8.06 -6.92
C GLU A 4 6.92 6.95 -7.43
N ARG A 5 7.47 5.75 -7.67
CA ARG A 5 6.68 4.57 -8.03
C ARG A 5 5.76 4.28 -6.85
N LYS A 6 4.60 4.94 -6.81
CA LYS A 6 3.57 4.73 -5.80
C LYS A 6 3.13 3.28 -5.96
N VAL A 7 3.48 2.45 -4.99
CA VAL A 7 3.06 1.05 -5.00
C VAL A 7 1.54 1.02 -5.13
N GLY A 8 1.06 0.27 -6.10
CA GLY A 8 -0.36 0.14 -6.38
C GLY A 8 -1.07 -0.41 -5.15
N ARG A 9 -2.20 0.19 -4.78
CA ARG A 9 -3.03 -0.23 -3.64
C ARG A 9 -3.40 -1.72 -3.67
N ASN A 10 -3.53 -2.32 -4.85
CA ASN A 10 -3.85 -3.74 -5.01
C ASN A 10 -2.63 -4.67 -5.08
N GLU A 11 -1.41 -4.14 -5.20
CA GLU A 11 -0.18 -4.92 -5.24
C GLU A 11 0.11 -5.56 -3.87
N PRO A 12 0.86 -6.68 -3.84
CA PRO A 12 1.35 -7.23 -2.58
C PRO A 12 2.18 -6.17 -1.83
N CYS A 13 1.99 -6.12 -0.52
CA CYS A 13 2.67 -5.14 0.32
C CYS A 13 4.17 -5.46 0.39
N PRO A 14 5.06 -4.48 0.16
CA PRO A 14 6.51 -4.72 0.13
C PRO A 14 7.10 -5.12 1.49
N CYS A 15 6.32 -5.07 2.58
CA CYS A 15 6.75 -5.52 3.91
C CYS A 15 6.76 -7.06 4.07
N GLY A 16 6.38 -7.83 3.05
CA GLY A 16 6.38 -9.30 3.11
C GLY A 16 5.26 -9.91 3.95
N SER A 17 4.24 -9.13 4.33
CA SER A 17 3.11 -9.62 5.14
C SER A 17 2.14 -10.55 4.40
N GLY A 18 2.31 -10.73 3.08
CA GLY A 18 1.37 -11.46 2.22
C GLY A 18 0.04 -10.72 1.97
N LYS A 19 -0.18 -9.55 2.59
CA LYS A 19 -1.38 -8.72 2.40
C LYS A 19 -1.21 -7.76 1.23
N LYS A 20 -2.32 -7.34 0.59
CA LYS A 20 -2.30 -6.24 -0.39
C LYS A 20 -1.94 -4.93 0.29
N TYR A 21 -1.26 -4.02 -0.41
CA TYR A 21 -0.82 -2.73 0.14
C TYR A 21 -1.98 -1.98 0.81
N LYS A 22 -3.15 -1.90 0.17
CA LYS A 22 -4.37 -1.27 0.73
C LYS A 22 -4.92 -1.89 2.02
N HIS A 23 -4.51 -3.10 2.38
CA HIS A 23 -4.92 -3.80 3.61
C HIS A 23 -3.75 -3.93 4.60
N CYS A 24 -2.66 -3.21 4.36
CA CYS A 24 -1.46 -3.20 5.19
C CYS A 24 -0.99 -1.74 5.32
N HIS A 25 0.19 -1.39 4.80
CA HIS A 25 0.75 -0.03 4.92
C HIS A 25 0.02 1.05 4.13
N GLY A 26 -0.80 0.66 3.15
CA GLY A 26 -1.68 1.54 2.39
C GLY A 26 -3.14 1.49 2.86
N GLN A 27 -3.41 0.88 4.01
CA GLN A 27 -4.71 0.94 4.65
C GLN A 27 -4.97 2.39 5.03
N LEU A 28 -5.85 3.04 4.26
CA LEU A 28 -6.49 4.26 4.73
C LEU A 28 -7.46 3.81 5.82
N SER A 29 -6.96 3.74 7.06
CA SER A 29 -7.80 3.67 8.23
C SER A 29 -8.69 4.92 8.19
N ASN A 30 -9.93 4.73 7.76
CA ASN A 30 -10.98 5.73 7.77
C ASN A 30 -11.37 5.97 9.24
N PHE A 31 -10.45 6.52 10.03
CA PHE A 31 -10.83 7.27 11.21
C PHE A 31 -11.48 8.55 10.67
N GLY A 32 -12.71 8.81 11.13
CA GLY A 32 -13.59 9.88 10.63
C GLY A 32 -12.98 11.27 10.64
#